data_AF-A0A2V6SB94-F1
#
_entry.id   AF-A0A2V6SB94-F1
#
_cell.length_a   1.000
_cell.length_b   1.000
_cell.length_c   1.000
_cell.angle_alpha   90.00
_cell.angle_beta   90.00
_cell.angle_gamma   90.00
#
_symmetry.space_group_name_H-M   'P 1'
#
loop_
_entity.id
_entity.type
_entity.pdbx_description
1 polymer ?
#
loop_
_entity_poly.entity_id
_entity_poly.type
_entity_poly.pdbx_seq_one_letter_code
_entity_poly.pdbx_strand_id
1 'polypeptide(L)'
;MTRTTTDGRRIRVATYNIHRGRGLDGKMRLDRILAVLAEIDADLVALQEVFASQAYVLAEATGMGAVFGPTRRFAAGLYGNLFLSRFPFVSHARYSLTCRPFEP
;
A
#
# COMPACT_ATOMS: atom_id res chain seq x y z
N MET A 1 30.98 2.09 -13.42
CA MET A 1 30.36 0.75 -13.46
C MET A 1 29.24 0.77 -14.48
N THR A 2 29.48 0.16 -15.63
CA THR A 2 28.63 0.15 -16.81
C THR A 2 27.48 -0.85 -16.61
N ARG A 3 26.23 -0.39 -16.72
CA ARG A 3 25.02 -1.22 -16.55
C ARG A 3 24.83 -2.07 -17.80
N THR A 4 25.01 -3.38 -17.67
CA THR A 4 24.75 -4.37 -18.72
C THR A 4 23.26 -4.38 -19.07
N THR A 5 22.96 -4.26 -20.35
CA THR A 5 21.60 -4.31 -20.92
C THR A 5 21.08 -5.74 -20.94
N THR A 6 20.26 -6.09 -19.94
CA THR A 6 19.21 -7.09 -20.15
C THR A 6 17.98 -6.31 -20.60
N ASP A 7 17.50 -6.55 -21.82
CA ASP A 7 16.31 -5.94 -22.41
C ASP A 7 15.02 -6.48 -21.76
N GLY A 8 14.92 -6.26 -20.45
CA GLY A 8 13.73 -6.51 -19.65
C GLY A 8 13.47 -5.24 -18.84
N ARG A 9 12.28 -4.66 -18.99
CA ARG A 9 11.84 -3.60 -18.08
C ARG A 9 11.90 -4.15 -16.65
N ARG A 10 12.78 -3.57 -15.83
CA ARG A 10 12.87 -3.87 -14.40
C ARG A 10 11.69 -3.22 -13.71
N ILE A 11 10.90 -4.01 -12.99
CA ILE A 11 9.80 -3.53 -12.14
C ILE A 11 10.21 -3.72 -10.69
N ARG A 12 10.11 -2.67 -9.88
CA ARG A 12 10.34 -2.71 -8.43
C ARG A 12 9.01 -2.86 -7.72
N VAL A 13 8.91 -3.90 -6.88
CA VAL A 13 7.70 -4.21 -6.11
C VAL A 13 8.04 -4.19 -4.64
N ALA A 14 7.20 -3.54 -3.83
CA ALA A 14 7.33 -3.53 -2.39
C ALA A 14 6.03 -3.96 -1.71
N THR A 15 6.17 -4.59 -0.55
CA THR A 15 5.08 -4.83 0.38
C THR A 15 5.45 -4.26 1.74
N TYR A 16 4.53 -3.57 2.39
CA TYR A 16 4.80 -2.93 3.66
C TYR A 16 3.55 -2.86 4.55
N ASN A 17 3.62 -3.55 5.70
CA ASN A 17 2.62 -3.39 6.75
C ASN A 17 2.92 -2.11 7.54
N ILE A 18 2.07 -1.10 7.39
CA ILE A 18 2.31 0.23 7.97
C ILE A 18 1.81 0.35 9.41
N HIS A 19 1.21 -0.71 9.97
CA HIS A 19 0.66 -0.74 11.32
C HIS A 19 -0.22 0.48 11.65
N ARG A 20 -1.17 0.82 10.78
CA ARG A 20 -2.03 2.02 10.86
C ARG A 20 -1.25 3.34 10.88
N GLY A 21 0.00 3.36 10.41
CA GLY A 21 0.91 4.50 10.49
C GLY A 21 1.41 4.77 11.91
N ARG A 22 1.28 3.82 12.84
CA ARG A 22 1.68 3.98 14.24
C ARG A 22 3.12 3.53 14.45
N GLY A 23 3.98 4.45 14.89
CA GLY A 23 5.37 4.16 15.25
C GLY A 23 5.52 3.50 16.63
N LEU A 24 6.75 3.11 16.95
CA LEU A 24 7.14 2.60 18.29
C LEU A 24 6.94 3.64 19.40
N ASP A 25 6.94 4.93 19.04
CA ASP A 25 6.58 6.04 19.91
C ASP A 25 5.07 6.18 20.15
N GLY A 26 4.28 5.26 19.59
CA GLY A 26 2.83 5.22 19.70
C GLY A 26 2.10 6.28 18.86
N LYS A 27 2.82 7.15 18.15
CA LYS A 27 2.24 8.25 17.37
C LYS A 27 1.88 7.79 15.96
N MET A 28 0.73 8.26 15.48
CA MET A 28 0.30 8.06 14.09
C MET A 28 0.93 9.13 13.19
N ARG A 29 1.80 8.74 12.26
CA ARG A 29 2.52 9.65 11.36
C ARG A 29 2.72 9.07 9.97
N LEU A 30 1.87 9.47 9.02
CA LEU A 30 1.94 9.01 7.64
C LEU A 30 3.15 9.53 6.87
N ASP A 31 3.69 10.68 7.26
CA ASP A 31 4.89 11.24 6.66
C ASP A 31 6.11 10.31 6.78
N ARG A 32 6.19 9.52 7.86
CA ARG A 32 7.22 8.48 8.03
C ARG A 32 7.06 7.36 7.01
N ILE A 33 5.82 6.96 6.75
CA ILE A 33 5.50 5.96 5.73
C ILE A 33 5.86 6.50 4.35
N LEU A 34 5.49 7.75 4.04
CA LEU A 34 5.82 8.41 2.79
C LEU A 34 7.33 8.50 2.56
N ALA A 35 8.12 8.81 3.60
CA ALA A 35 9.57 8.83 3.51
C ALA A 35 10.14 7.45 3.13
N VAL A 36 9.64 6.37 3.75
CA VAL A 36 10.03 5.00 3.42
C VAL A 36 9.62 4.65 1.97
N LEU A 37 8.43 5.01 1.54
CA LEU A 37 7.98 4.75 0.16
C LEU A 37 8.82 5.48 -0.87
N ALA A 38 9.22 6.73 -0.59
CA ALA A 38 10.11 7.50 -1.43
C ALA A 38 11.53 6.90 -1.51
N GLU A 39 12.06 6.40 -0.39
CA GLU A 39 13.36 5.73 -0.35
C GLU A 39 13.36 4.40 -1.13
N ILE A 40 12.28 3.62 -0.98
CA ILE A 40 12.12 2.34 -1.69
C ILE A 40 12.02 2.57 -3.21
N ASP A 41 11.34 3.65 -3.63
CA ASP A 41 11.15 4.02 -5.04
C ASP A 41 10.63 2.83 -5.87
N ALA A 42 9.56 2.21 -5.40
CA ALA A 42 8.91 1.09 -6.08
C ALA A 42 7.91 1.56 -7.14
N ASP A 43 7.75 0.76 -8.19
CA ASP A 43 6.74 0.96 -9.23
C ASP A 43 5.36 0.47 -8.78
N LEU A 44 5.35 -0.56 -7.92
CA LEU A 44 4.17 -1.18 -7.34
C LEU A 44 4.36 -1.32 -5.82
N VAL A 45 3.36 -0.90 -5.03
CA VAL A 45 3.41 -1.00 -3.57
C VAL A 45 2.12 -1.63 -3.03
N ALA A 46 2.24 -2.72 -2.28
CA ALA A 46 1.15 -3.31 -1.51
C ALA A 46 1.28 -2.95 -0.02
N LEU A 47 0.38 -2.13 0.49
CA LEU A 47 0.34 -1.74 1.90
C LEU A 47 -0.73 -2.52 2.66
N GLN A 48 -0.39 -2.92 3.89
CA GLN A 48 -1.33 -3.55 4.82
C GLN A 48 -1.56 -2.67 6.05
N GLU A 49 -2.68 -2.92 6.73
CA GLU A 49 -3.12 -2.19 7.91
C GLU A 49 -3.42 -0.70 7.66
N VAL A 50 -4.05 -0.40 6.53
CA VAL A 50 -4.35 0.96 6.07
C VAL A 50 -5.82 1.31 6.34
N PHE A 51 -6.08 2.48 6.91
CA PHE A 51 -7.44 3.05 6.92
C PHE A 51 -7.76 3.76 5.60
N ALA A 52 -9.03 3.77 5.20
CA ALA A 52 -9.46 4.45 3.95
C ALA A 52 -9.06 5.94 3.90
N SER A 53 -9.09 6.65 5.03
CA SER A 53 -8.61 8.04 5.13
C SER A 53 -7.11 8.16 4.86
N GLN A 54 -6.32 7.18 5.33
CA GLN A 54 -4.88 7.11 5.08
C GLN A 54 -4.59 6.76 3.64
N ALA A 55 -5.38 5.86 3.05
CA ALA A 55 -5.22 5.47 1.65
C ALA A 55 -5.36 6.66 0.70
N TYR A 56 -6.35 7.55 0.94
CA TYR A 56 -6.50 8.79 0.18
C TYR A 56 -5.25 9.67 0.28
N VAL A 57 -4.76 9.94 1.49
CA VAL A 57 -3.57 10.77 1.72
C VAL A 57 -2.31 10.18 1.07
N LEU A 58 -2.13 8.86 1.18
CA LEU A 58 -0.99 8.16 0.59
C LEU A 58 -1.04 8.17 -0.94
N ALA A 59 -2.22 8.00 -1.54
CA ALA A 59 -2.38 8.08 -2.99
C ALA A 59 -2.07 9.48 -3.52
N GLU A 60 -2.66 10.52 -2.92
CA GLU A 60 -2.41 11.91 -3.27
C GLU A 60 -0.92 12.27 -3.14
N ALA A 61 -0.30 11.94 -2.01
CA ALA A 61 1.10 12.30 -1.75
C ALA A 61 2.12 11.54 -2.60
N THR A 62 1.81 10.31 -3.02
CA THR A 62 2.70 9.52 -3.91
C THR A 62 2.48 9.83 -5.38
N GLY A 63 1.33 10.42 -5.76
CA GLY A 63 0.94 10.62 -7.15
C GLY A 63 0.71 9.32 -7.93
N MET A 64 0.62 8.18 -7.23
CA MET A 64 0.41 6.86 -7.84
C MET A 64 -1.09 6.58 -7.99
N GLY A 65 -1.45 5.79 -8.99
CA GLY A 65 -2.78 5.20 -9.03
C GLY A 65 -3.00 4.32 -7.79
N ALA A 66 -4.23 4.27 -7.28
CA ALA A 66 -4.54 3.58 -6.03
C ALA A 66 -5.80 2.70 -6.13
N VAL A 67 -5.72 1.50 -5.55
CA VAL A 67 -6.87 0.62 -5.31
C VAL A 67 -6.91 0.26 -3.84
N PHE A 68 -7.97 0.69 -3.14
CA PHE A 68 -8.20 0.31 -1.74
C PHE A 68 -9.10 -0.92 -1.66
N GLY A 69 -8.64 -1.95 -0.95
CA GLY A 69 -9.35 -3.19 -0.69
C GLY A 69 -9.71 -3.32 0.79
N PRO A 70 -10.93 -2.92 1.23
CA PRO A 70 -11.31 -3.04 2.63
C PRO A 70 -11.45 -4.51 3.03
N THR A 71 -10.90 -4.88 4.18
CA THR A 71 -11.00 -6.22 4.78
C THR A 71 -11.84 -6.21 6.06
N ARG A 72 -11.85 -5.09 6.80
CA ARG A 72 -12.57 -4.94 8.06
C ARG A 72 -13.16 -3.53 8.23
N ARG A 73 -14.23 -3.42 9.03
CA ARG A 73 -14.82 -2.14 9.46
C ARG A 73 -14.56 -1.93 10.94
N PHE A 74 -14.02 -0.75 11.28
CA PHE A 74 -13.85 -0.26 12.63
C PHE A 74 -14.71 0.98 12.85
N ALA A 75 -14.88 1.40 14.11
CA ALA A 75 -15.51 2.69 14.43
C ALA A 75 -14.79 3.87 13.76
N ALA A 76 -13.46 3.78 13.63
CA ALA A 76 -12.62 4.79 12.96
C ALA A 76 -12.71 4.77 11.42
N GLY A 77 -13.41 3.79 10.82
CA GLY A 77 -13.61 3.69 9.38
C GLY A 77 -13.26 2.32 8.79
N LEU A 78 -13.20 2.27 7.45
CA LEU A 78 -12.81 1.09 6.70
C LEU A 78 -11.30 0.86 6.80
N TYR A 79 -10.92 -0.40 6.96
CA TYR A 79 -9.55 -0.85 7.14
C TYR A 79 -9.25 -1.99 6.18
N GLY A 80 -8.02 -2.04 5.66
CA GLY A 80 -7.59 -3.13 4.82
C GLY A 80 -6.28 -2.85 4.12
N ASN A 81 -6.23 -3.23 2.84
CA ASN A 81 -5.04 -3.16 2.02
C ASN A 81 -5.16 -2.01 1.01
N LEU A 82 -4.03 -1.38 0.70
CA LEU A 82 -3.92 -0.40 -0.37
C LEU A 82 -2.90 -0.91 -1.38
N PHE A 83 -3.25 -0.88 -2.65
CA PHE A 83 -2.32 -1.17 -3.73
C PHE A 83 -2.07 0.10 -4.54
N LEU A 84 -0.81 0.51 -4.64
CA LEU A 84 -0.35 1.69 -5.38
C LEU A 84 0.42 1.25 -6.62
N SER A 85 0.23 1.94 -7.74
CA SER A 85 0.88 1.62 -9.01
C SER A 85 1.23 2.87 -9.81
N ARG A 86 2.42 2.90 -10.41
CA ARG A 86 2.79 3.89 -11.45
C ARG A 86 2.13 3.60 -12.80
N PHE A 87 1.65 2.37 -12.99
CA PHE A 87 0.97 1.92 -14.21
C PHE A 87 -0.56 2.02 -14.06
N PRO A 88 -1.30 2.20 -15.18
CA PRO A 88 -2.75 2.24 -15.16
C PRO A 88 -3.36 0.92 -14.66
N PHE A 89 -4.41 1.01 -13.85
CA PHE A 89 -5.25 -0.15 -13.54
C PHE A 89 -6.22 -0.43 -14.68
N VAL A 90 -6.10 -1.60 -15.30
CA VAL A 90 -7.06 -2.07 -16.32
C VAL A 90 -8.25 -2.77 -15.68
N SER A 91 -8.00 -3.54 -14.63
CA SER A 91 -9.03 -4.19 -13.81
C SER A 91 -8.48 -4.51 -12.42
N HIS A 92 -9.38 -4.69 -11.47
CA HIS A 92 -9.04 -5.24 -10.16
C HIS A 92 -10.23 -6.06 -9.63
N ALA A 93 -9.92 -7.09 -8.84
CA ALA A 93 -10.91 -7.90 -8.13
C ALA A 93 -10.49 -8.04 -6.68
N ARG A 94 -11.47 -8.12 -5.78
CA ARG A 94 -11.26 -8.36 -4.36
C ARG A 94 -11.89 -9.69 -4.00
N TYR A 95 -11.07 -10.60 -3.48
CA TYR A 95 -11.52 -11.88 -2.99
C TYR A 95 -11.50 -11.87 -1.47
N SER A 96 -12.63 -12.21 -0.86
CA SER A 96 -12.68 -12.41 0.59
C SER A 96 -11.99 -13.73 0.94
N LEU A 97 -11.06 -13.67 1.89
CA LEU A 97 -10.41 -14.86 2.44
C LEU A 97 -11.12 -15.37 3.71
N THR A 98 -12.29 -14.82 4.05
CA THR A 98 -13.05 -15.26 5.22
C THR A 98 -13.42 -16.73 5.10
N CYS A 99 -12.88 -17.57 5.97
CA CYS A 99 -13.30 -18.96 6.14
C CYS A 99 -13.61 -19.17 7.62
N ARG A 100 -14.85 -19.52 7.98
CA ARG A 100 -15.19 -19.70 9.39
C ARG A 100 -14.38 -20.88 9.98
N PRO A 101 -13.80 -20.75 11.19
CA PRO A 101 -13.98 -19.67 12.17
C PRO A 101 -13.00 -18.47 12.07
N PHE A 102 -12.14 -18.44 11.05
CA PHE A 102 -11.09 -17.44 10.89
C PHE A 102 -11.62 -16.15 10.24
N GLU A 103 -11.37 -15.02 10.90
CA GLU A 103 -11.54 -13.70 10.28
C GLU A 103 -10.44 -13.46 9.22
N PRO A 104 -10.74 -12.67 8.16
CA PRO A 104 -9.77 -12.30 7.12
C PRO A 104 -8.69 -11.31 7.58
#